data_AF-A0A0R1GY75-F1
#
_entry.id   AF-A0A0R1GY75-F1
#
_cell.length_a   1.000
_cell.length_b   1.000
_cell.length_c   1.000
_cell.angle_alpha   90.00
_cell.angle_beta   90.00
_cell.angle_gamma   90.00
#
_symmetry.space_group_name_H-M   'P 1'
#
loop_
_entity.id
_entity.type
_entity.pdbx_description
1 polymer ?
#
loop_
_entity_poly.entity_id
_entity_poly.type
_entity_poly.pdbx_seq_one_letter_code
_entity_poly.pdbx_strand_id
1 'polypeptide(L)'
;MKPGSTLGQFRVSEADLIAYRQLSQDLNPVHEQGIVYGLQLMTHVAKLFQKPLTQYTYQFLKPVYVAQVCTVYQIGKHRFEVWCQQQRVGKGTFQCVQWS
;
A
#
# COMPACT_ATOMS: atom_id res chain seq x y z
N MET A 1 -9.36 -13.18 12.67
CA MET A 1 -8.74 -14.09 11.67
C MET A 1 -8.04 -13.26 10.61
N LYS A 2 -6.77 -13.52 10.31
CA LYS A 2 -6.01 -12.86 9.23
C LYS A 2 -6.17 -13.70 7.95
N PRO A 3 -6.59 -13.17 6.79
CA PRO A 3 -7.40 -13.97 5.87
C PRO A 3 -6.63 -14.59 4.68
N GLY A 4 -5.30 -14.62 4.68
CA GLY A 4 -4.53 -15.20 3.57
C GLY A 4 -3.01 -15.14 3.73
N SER A 5 -2.27 -15.45 2.66
CA SER A 5 -0.80 -15.47 2.66
C SER A 5 -0.22 -14.05 2.71
N THR A 6 0.88 -13.87 3.43
CA THR A 6 1.57 -12.58 3.49
C THR A 6 2.38 -12.34 2.22
N LEU A 7 2.12 -11.22 1.54
CA LEU A 7 2.94 -10.74 0.42
C LEU A 7 4.20 -10.01 0.92
N GLY A 8 4.08 -9.28 2.02
CA GLY A 8 5.19 -8.61 2.66
C GLY A 8 4.74 -7.50 3.58
N GLN A 9 5.71 -6.72 4.03
CA GLN A 9 5.51 -5.57 4.92
C GLN A 9 6.14 -4.33 4.32
N PHE A 10 5.59 -3.17 4.66
CA PHE A 10 6.20 -1.88 4.38
C PHE A 10 6.00 -0.93 5.55
N ARG A 11 6.86 0.08 5.60
CA ARG A 11 6.78 1.21 6.52
C ARG A 11 7.31 2.44 5.78
N VAL A 12 6.54 3.52 5.81
CA VAL A 12 6.95 4.81 5.23
C VAL A 12 7.49 5.68 6.35
N SER A 13 8.67 6.25 6.16
CA SER A 13 9.27 7.20 7.09
C SER A 13 8.87 8.64 6.76
N GLU A 14 9.13 9.57 7.68
CA GLU A 14 8.99 11.00 7.39
C GLU A 14 9.92 11.46 6.25
N ALA A 15 11.14 10.92 6.18
CA ALA A 15 12.06 11.22 5.09
C ALA A 15 11.50 10.79 3.73
N ASP A 16 10.84 9.63 3.66
CA ASP A 16 10.16 9.17 2.43
C ASP A 16 9.02 10.10 2.04
N LEU A 17 8.28 10.62 3.02
CA LEU A 17 7.18 11.56 2.80
C LEU A 17 7.68 12.90 2.24
N ILE A 18 8.78 13.43 2.80
CA ILE A 18 9.43 14.66 2.35
C ILE A 18 10.00 14.48 0.93
N ALA A 19 10.69 13.37 0.67
CA ALA A 19 11.24 13.07 -0.64
C ALA A 19 10.12 12.94 -1.70
N TYR A 20 9.01 12.29 -1.34
CA TYR A 20 7.86 12.19 -2.24
C TYR A 20 7.17 13.53 -2.49
N ARG A 21 7.06 14.41 -1.49
CA ARG A 21 6.54 15.78 -1.66
C ARG A 21 7.35 16.58 -2.68
N GLN A 22 8.68 16.48 -2.62
CA GLN A 22 9.58 17.16 -3.57
C GLN A 22 9.39 16.65 -5.01
N LEU A 23 9.16 15.35 -5.18
CA LEU A 23 8.96 14.72 -6.49
C LEU A 23 7.57 14.98 -7.07
N SER A 24 6.53 14.76 -6.26
CA SER A 24 5.13 14.83 -6.70
C SER A 24 4.60 16.26 -6.80
N GLN A 25 5.23 17.19 -6.08
CA GLN A 25 4.74 18.56 -5.88
C GLN A 25 3.31 18.62 -5.32
N ASP A 26 2.82 17.53 -4.72
CA ASP A 26 1.55 17.50 -4.02
C ASP A 26 1.71 18.17 -2.65
N LEU A 27 1.25 19.42 -2.57
CA LEU A 27 1.33 20.28 -1.40
C LEU A 27 0.10 20.19 -0.50
N ASN A 28 -0.71 19.13 -0.61
CA ASN A 28 -1.87 18.98 0.25
C ASN A 28 -1.44 18.93 1.73
N PRO A 29 -1.95 19.86 2.59
CA PRO A 29 -1.51 19.97 3.97
C PRO A 29 -1.87 18.75 4.83
N VAL A 30 -2.75 17.86 4.36
CA VAL A 30 -3.05 16.60 5.06
C VAL A 30 -1.79 15.77 5.33
N HIS A 31 -0.78 15.87 4.46
CA HIS A 31 0.47 15.13 4.59
C HIS A 31 1.38 15.71 5.68
N GLU A 32 1.18 16.96 6.09
CA GLU A 32 1.93 17.59 7.20
C GLU A 32 1.58 16.96 8.55
N GLN A 33 0.46 16.24 8.63
CA GLN A 33 0.06 15.43 9.79
C GLN A 33 0.69 14.03 9.78
N GLY A 34 1.61 13.76 8.84
CA GLY A 34 2.26 12.46 8.68
C GLY A 34 1.39 11.41 7.96
N ILE A 35 0.32 11.81 7.28
CA ILE A 35 -0.50 10.89 6.48
C ILE A 35 0.20 10.58 5.16
N VAL A 36 0.41 9.30 4.87
CA VAL A 36 1.08 8.80 3.67
C VAL A 36 0.27 9.12 2.41
N TYR A 37 0.96 9.55 1.35
CA TYR A 37 0.33 9.80 0.05
C TYR A 37 -0.31 8.53 -0.52
N GLY A 38 -1.53 8.65 -1.05
CA GLY A 38 -2.26 7.51 -1.57
C GLY A 38 -1.50 6.77 -2.69
N LEU A 39 -0.90 7.51 -3.61
CA LEU A 39 -0.11 6.93 -4.70
C LEU A 39 1.18 6.28 -4.19
N GLN A 40 1.87 6.90 -3.22
CA GLN A 40 3.03 6.29 -2.57
C GLN A 40 2.67 4.96 -1.89
N LEU A 41 1.54 4.93 -1.16
CA LEU A 41 1.00 3.72 -0.53
C LEU A 41 0.72 2.63 -1.58
N MET A 42 0.04 2.99 -2.66
CA MET A 42 -0.27 2.08 -3.78
C MET A 42 1.00 1.48 -4.37
N THR A 43 2.04 2.27 -4.57
CA THR A 43 3.33 1.80 -5.11
C THR A 43 4.04 0.85 -4.15
N HIS A 44 4.04 1.12 -2.85
CA HIS A 44 4.63 0.19 -1.87
C HIS A 44 3.95 -1.17 -1.90
N VAL A 45 2.62 -1.19 -2.01
CA VAL A 45 1.84 -2.43 -2.09
C VAL A 45 2.11 -3.15 -3.41
N ALA A 46 2.13 -2.43 -4.54
CA ALA A 46 2.40 -2.99 -5.86
C ALA A 46 3.78 -3.67 -5.95
N LYS A 47 4.79 -3.12 -5.28
CA LYS A 47 6.17 -3.69 -5.24
C LYS A 47 6.25 -5.04 -4.53
N LEU A 48 5.26 -5.41 -3.71
CA LEU A 48 5.26 -6.68 -2.97
C LEU A 48 4.75 -7.86 -3.81
N PHE A 49 4.20 -7.62 -5.00
CA PHE A 49 3.81 -8.68 -5.90
C PHE A 49 5.03 -9.19 -6.67
N GLN A 50 5.30 -10.50 -6.60
CA GLN A 50 6.46 -11.13 -7.25
C GLN A 50 6.38 -11.14 -8.77
N LYS A 51 5.17 -11.03 -9.33
CA LYS A 51 4.92 -11.02 -10.76
C LYS A 51 4.48 -9.62 -11.20
N PRO A 52 4.84 -9.18 -12.41
CA PRO A 52 4.37 -7.91 -12.96
C PRO A 52 2.84 -7.85 -12.95
N LEU A 53 2.30 -6.74 -12.43
CA LEU A 53 0.87 -6.47 -12.38
C LEU A 53 0.39 -5.96 -13.74
N THR A 54 -0.67 -6.56 -14.28
CA THR A 54 -1.35 -6.09 -15.51
C THR A 54 -2.58 -5.26 -15.18
N GLN A 55 -3.23 -5.56 -14.06
CA GLN A 55 -4.33 -4.76 -13.51
C GLN A 55 -4.17 -4.64 -12.00
N TYR A 56 -4.45 -3.46 -11.47
CA TYR A 56 -4.31 -3.17 -10.06
C TYR A 56 -5.33 -2.13 -9.63
N THR A 57 -6.15 -2.47 -8.64
CA THR A 57 -7.06 -1.53 -8.00
C THR A 57 -6.70 -1.40 -6.54
N TYR A 58 -6.94 -0.22 -5.97
CA TYR A 58 -6.75 0.03 -4.55
C TYR A 58 -7.91 0.88 -4.03
N GLN A 59 -8.54 0.41 -2.96
CA GLN A 59 -9.53 1.16 -2.20
C GLN A 59 -8.92 1.55 -0.84
N PHE A 60 -8.79 2.85 -0.62
CA PHE A 60 -8.40 3.44 0.66
C PHE A 60 -9.59 3.37 1.63
N LEU A 61 -9.39 2.75 2.79
CA LEU A 61 -10.43 2.63 3.82
C LEU A 61 -10.15 3.53 5.02
N LYS A 62 -8.87 3.71 5.36
CA LYS A 62 -8.41 4.52 6.49
C LYS A 62 -7.06 5.17 6.15
N PRO A 63 -6.71 6.31 6.78
CA PRO A 63 -5.38 6.89 6.63
C PRO A 63 -4.31 5.93 7.16
N VAL A 64 -3.13 6.00 6.54
CA VAL A 64 -1.90 5.35 7.02
C VAL A 64 -0.95 6.46 7.42
N TYR A 65 -0.40 6.37 8.61
CA TYR A 65 0.56 7.33 9.14
C TYR A 65 1.99 6.83 8.96
N VAL A 66 2.94 7.77 8.87
CA VAL A 66 4.37 7.46 8.92
C VAL A 66 4.72 6.59 10.13
N ALA A 67 5.79 5.82 9.98
CA ALA A 67 6.29 4.83 10.94
C ALA A 67 5.34 3.65 11.26
N GLN A 68 4.08 3.65 10.80
CA GLN A 68 3.22 2.47 10.93
C GLN A 68 3.74 1.32 10.08
N VAL A 69 3.88 0.15 10.71
CA VAL A 69 4.19 -1.11 10.00
C VAL A 69 2.89 -1.67 9.45
N CYS A 70 2.85 -1.82 8.13
CA CYS A 70 1.71 -2.35 7.41
C CYS A 70 2.08 -3.68 6.77
N THR A 71 1.19 -4.65 6.87
CA THR A 71 1.32 -5.97 6.25
C THR A 71 0.29 -6.11 5.15
N VAL A 72 0.73 -6.60 3.99
CA VAL A 72 -0.15 -6.90 2.86
C VAL A 72 -0.41 -8.40 2.82
N TYR A 73 -1.69 -8.75 2.78
CA TYR A 73 -2.15 -10.13 2.69
C TYR A 73 -2.82 -10.35 1.33
N GLN A 74 -2.46 -11.43 0.64
CA GLN A 74 -3.17 -11.90 -0.52
C GLN A 74 -4.36 -12.75 -0.09
N ILE A 75 -5.56 -12.39 -0.56
CA ILE A 75 -6.83 -13.04 -0.22
C ILE A 75 -7.37 -13.77 -1.45
N GLY A 76 -7.06 -15.06 -1.57
CA GLY A 76 -7.39 -15.85 -2.76
C GLY A 76 -6.51 -15.49 -3.95
N LYS A 77 -7.04 -15.62 -5.18
CA LYS A 77 -6.22 -15.47 -6.41
C LYS A 77 -5.98 -14.02 -6.88
N HIS A 78 -6.94 -13.13 -6.64
CA HIS A 78 -6.97 -11.80 -7.29
C HIS A 78 -7.33 -10.66 -6.34
N ARG A 79 -7.24 -10.86 -5.03
CA ARG A 79 -7.54 -9.82 -4.03
C ARG A 79 -6.45 -9.70 -3.01
N PHE A 80 -6.31 -8.53 -2.43
CA PHE A 80 -5.41 -8.29 -1.31
C PHE A 80 -6.05 -7.35 -0.29
N GLU A 81 -5.51 -7.37 0.91
CA GLU A 81 -5.83 -6.44 1.99
C GLU A 81 -4.55 -5.88 2.61
N VAL A 82 -4.61 -4.62 3.04
CA VAL A 82 -3.53 -3.94 3.76
C VAL A 82 -3.98 -3.70 5.19
N TRP A 83 -3.15 -4.14 6.13
CA TRP A 83 -3.43 -4.05 7.56
C TRP A 83 -2.27 -3.38 8.29
N CYS A 84 -2.57 -2.35 9.08
CA CYS A 84 -1.61 -1.68 9.96
C CYS A 84 -2.17 -1.73 11.39
N GLN A 85 -1.37 -2.16 12.36
CA GLN A 85 -1.76 -2.22 13.78
C GLN A 85 -3.16 -2.85 14.03
N GLN A 86 -3.42 -4.02 13.43
CA GLN A 86 -4.70 -4.75 13.51
C GLN A 86 -5.91 -4.05 12.85
N GLN A 87 -5.72 -2.93 12.15
CA GLN A 87 -6.77 -2.29 11.37
C GLN A 87 -6.58 -2.53 9.89
N ARG A 88 -7.66 -2.88 9.19
CA ARG A 88 -7.67 -2.90 7.72
C ARG A 88 -7.73 -1.47 7.19
N VAL A 89 -6.68 -1.03 6.54
CA VAL A 89 -6.52 0.34 6.02
C VAL A 89 -6.79 0.44 4.52
N GLY A 90 -6.70 -0.69 3.81
CA GLY A 90 -6.97 -0.74 2.39
C GLY A 90 -7.24 -2.14 1.90
N LYS A 91 -7.76 -2.24 0.68
CA LYS A 91 -8.02 -3.50 -0.02
C LYS A 91 -8.02 -3.26 -1.51
N GLY A 92 -7.89 -4.31 -2.30
CA GLY A 92 -7.96 -4.16 -3.74
C GLY A 92 -7.97 -5.48 -4.48
N THR A 93 -8.01 -5.37 -5.80
CA THR A 93 -7.89 -6.49 -6.73
C THR A 93 -6.61 -6.36 -7.54
N PHE A 94 -6.09 -7.49 -8.02
CA PHE A 94 -4.90 -7.51 -8.85
C PHE A 94 -4.95 -8.65 -9.85
N GLN A 95 -4.29 -8.43 -10.98
CA GLN A 95 -3.97 -9.45 -11.98
C GLN A 95 -2.48 -9.37 -12.28
N CYS A 96 -1.85 -10.52 -12.46
CA CYS A 96 -0.45 -10.62 -12.84
C CYS A 96 -0.32 -11.25 -14.22
N VAL A 97 0.81 -11.01 -14.89
CA VAL A 97 1.20 -11.75 -16.09
C VAL A 97 1.16 -13.25 -15.80
N GLN A 98 0.44 -13.98 -16.64
CA GLN A 98 0.45 -15.45 -16.66
C GLN A 98 1.54 -15.88 -17.65
N TRP A 99 2.59 -16.49 -17.13
CA TRP A 99 3.57 -17.18 -17.97
C TRP A 99 3.03 -18.59 -18.20
N SER A 100 2.84 -18.95 -19.47
CA SER A 100 2.50 -20.29 -19.95
C SER A 100 3.68 -21.24 -19.81
#